data_AF-A0A7S2KGL3-F1
#
_entry.id   AF-A0A7S2KGL3-F1
#
_cell.length_a   1.000
_cell.length_b   1.000
_cell.length_c   1.000
_cell.angle_alpha   90.00
_cell.angle_beta   90.00
_cell.angle_gamma   90.00
#
_symmetry.space_group_name_H-M   'P 1'
#
loop_
_entity.id
_entity.type
_entity.pdbx_description
1 polymer ?
#
loop_
_entity_poly.entity_id
_entity_poly.type
_entity_poly.pdbx_seq_one_letter_code
_entity_poly.pdbx_strand_id
1 'polypeptide(L)'
;SSSSSSSSPPPSSSWSSRNIESAILRAQAALMMLKKLKSIMDTVELGRATGLTLESVWTKGQLARVWSLLLRECRKQKILVNDRSNGGSNSGGGGVGGGARL
;
A
#
# COMPACT_ATOMS: atom_id res chain seq x y z
N SER A 1 49.30 14.73 -12.72
CA SER A 1 48.24 15.66 -12.26
C SER A 1 47.34 14.90 -11.31
N SER A 2 47.64 14.94 -10.01
CA SER A 2 46.93 14.20 -8.97
C SER A 2 46.24 15.20 -8.05
N SER A 3 45.02 15.59 -8.41
CA SER A 3 44.16 16.44 -7.59
C SER A 3 43.33 15.57 -6.66
N SER A 4 43.74 15.60 -5.39
CA SER A 4 43.17 14.99 -4.20
C SER A 4 41.66 15.18 -4.07
N SER A 5 40.96 14.06 -3.94
CA SER A 5 39.56 13.93 -3.53
C SER A 5 39.37 14.43 -2.10
N SER A 6 38.75 15.60 -1.93
CA SER A 6 38.29 16.10 -0.63
C SER A 6 37.05 15.34 -0.20
N SER A 7 37.25 14.21 0.48
CA SER A 7 36.22 13.50 1.22
C SER A 7 35.73 14.40 2.36
N SER A 8 34.53 14.96 2.20
CA SER A 8 33.83 15.70 3.25
C SER A 8 33.72 14.84 4.52
N PRO A 9 34.06 15.37 5.71
CA PRO A 9 33.94 14.62 6.95
C PRO A 9 32.46 14.33 7.27
N PRO A 10 32.14 13.21 7.93
CA PRO A 10 30.79 12.93 8.39
C PRO A 10 30.37 13.98 9.43
N PRO A 11 29.10 14.43 9.43
CA PRO A 11 28.63 15.41 10.41
C PRO A 11 28.77 14.84 11.83
N SER A 12 29.47 15.60 12.68
CA SER A 12 29.81 15.27 14.06
C SER A 12 28.58 14.91 14.90
N SER A 13 28.72 13.82 15.65
CA SER A 13 27.73 13.11 16.47
C SER A 13 27.32 13.83 17.77
N SER A 14 26.78 15.05 17.68
CA SER A 14 26.11 15.68 18.83
C SER A 14 24.69 16.07 18.47
N TRP A 15 23.77 15.10 18.56
CA TRP A 15 22.36 15.44 18.66
C TRP A 15 22.18 16.27 19.94
N SER A 16 21.97 17.59 19.79
CA SER A 16 21.66 18.47 20.91
C SER A 16 20.48 17.88 21.68
N SER A 17 20.52 17.87 23.02
CA SER A 17 19.47 17.27 23.87
C SER A 17 18.06 17.76 23.50
N ARG A 18 17.94 18.99 23.01
CA ARG A 18 16.69 19.59 22.50
C ARG A 18 16.15 18.88 21.25
N ASN A 19 17.02 18.41 20.36
CA ASN A 19 16.63 17.66 19.17
C ASN A 19 16.11 16.27 19.53
N ILE A 20 16.72 15.63 20.54
CA ILE A 20 16.26 14.34 21.06
C ILE A 20 14.90 14.50 21.74
N GLU A 21 14.75 15.50 22.60
CA GLU A 21 13.49 15.79 23.30
C GLU A 21 12.34 16.09 22.33
N SER A 22 12.58 16.94 21.32
CA SER A 22 11.58 17.22 20.28
C SER A 22 11.25 16.00 19.41
N ALA A 23 12.19 15.07 19.21
CA ALA A 23 11.91 13.81 18.52
C ALA A 23 11.03 12.89 19.36
N ILE A 24 11.29 12.78 20.66
CA ILE A 24 10.49 12.00 21.61
C ILE A 24 9.05 12.55 21.66
N LEU A 25 8.89 13.87 21.78
CA LEU A 25 7.56 14.51 21.80
C LEU A 25 6.78 14.24 20.51
N ARG A 26 7.44 14.31 19.34
CA ARG A 26 6.82 13.98 18.05
C ARG A 26 6.39 12.51 17.96
N ALA A 27 7.22 11.59 18.44
CA ALA A 27 6.89 10.17 18.47
C ALA A 27 5.71 9.87 19.41
N GLN A 28 5.68 10.51 20.58
CA GLN A 28 4.57 10.39 21.54
C GLN A 28 3.27 10.96 20.96
N ALA A 29 3.33 12.11 20.28
CA ALA A 29 2.17 12.69 19.61
C ALA A 29 1.60 11.74 18.55
N ALA A 30 2.46 11.16 17.70
CA ALA A 30 2.05 10.17 16.70
C ALA A 30 1.36 8.95 17.34
N LEU A 31 1.91 8.44 18.44
CA LEU A 31 1.33 7.31 19.17
C LEU A 31 -0.03 7.65 19.80
N MET A 32 -0.17 8.85 20.38
CA MET A 32 -1.44 9.32 20.92
C MET A 32 -2.50 9.49 19.83
N MET A 33 -2.13 10.04 18.68
CA MET A 33 -3.02 10.16 17.52
C MET A 33 -3.48 8.78 17.04
N LEU A 34 -2.56 7.83 16.91
CA LEU A 34 -2.88 6.47 16.48
C LEU A 34 -3.87 5.77 17.43
N LYS A 35 -3.69 5.94 18.74
CA LYS A 35 -4.61 5.42 19.77
C LYS A 35 -5.98 6.10 19.72
N LYS A 36 -6.02 7.42 19.55
CA LYS A 36 -7.28 8.20 19.56
C LYS A 36 -8.11 7.99 18.30
N LEU A 37 -7.44 7.88 17.14
CA LEU A 37 -8.09 7.71 15.84
C LEU A 37 -8.59 6.29 15.59
N LYS A 38 -8.22 5.31 16.44
CA LYS A 38 -8.57 3.89 16.26
C LYS A 38 -8.22 3.33 14.86
N SER A 39 -7.31 3.97 14.12
CA SER A 39 -7.10 3.66 12.69
C SER A 39 -6.63 2.23 12.45
N ILE A 40 -5.89 1.64 13.40
CA ILE A 40 -5.47 0.23 13.34
C ILE A 40 -6.68 -0.69 13.35
N MET A 41 -7.63 -0.46 14.27
CA MET A 41 -8.82 -1.29 14.43
C MET A 41 -9.71 -1.16 13.19
N ASP A 42 -9.94 0.06 12.72
CA ASP A 42 -10.72 0.30 11.50
C ASP A 42 -10.09 -0.37 10.27
N THR A 43 -8.75 -0.35 10.16
CA THR A 43 -8.03 -1.01 9.06
C THR A 43 -8.18 -2.53 9.12
N VAL A 44 -8.13 -3.12 10.32
CA VAL A 44 -8.34 -4.57 10.53
C VAL A 44 -9.77 -4.96 10.21
N GLU A 45 -10.76 -4.22 10.71
CA GLU A 45 -12.17 -4.47 10.43
C GLU A 45 -12.47 -4.38 8.93
N LEU A 46 -11.91 -3.38 8.27
CA LEU A 46 -12.06 -3.19 6.83
C LEU A 46 -11.41 -4.33 6.03
N GLY A 47 -10.23 -4.79 6.44
CA GLY A 47 -9.59 -5.97 5.87
C GLY A 47 -10.47 -7.23 6.00
N ARG A 48 -11.06 -7.45 7.19
CA ARG A 48 -11.98 -8.58 7.43
C ARG A 48 -13.26 -8.49 6.62
N ALA A 49 -13.86 -7.31 6.49
CA ALA A 49 -15.09 -7.09 5.74
C ALA A 49 -14.89 -7.33 4.24
N THR A 50 -13.78 -6.84 3.68
CA THR A 50 -13.50 -6.90 2.24
C THR A 50 -12.76 -8.16 1.81
N GLY A 51 -12.09 -8.86 2.74
CA GLY A 51 -11.22 -9.99 2.42
C GLY A 51 -9.85 -9.59 1.85
N LEU A 52 -9.48 -8.32 2.01
CA LEU A 52 -8.22 -7.75 1.54
C LEU A 52 -7.11 -7.90 2.59
N THR A 53 -5.86 -7.96 2.14
CA THR A 53 -4.69 -7.91 3.03
C THR A 53 -4.55 -6.51 3.65
N LEU A 54 -4.04 -6.42 4.87
CA LEU A 54 -3.81 -5.14 5.56
C LEU A 54 -2.98 -4.16 4.71
N GLU A 55 -1.94 -4.66 4.06
CA GLU A 55 -1.13 -3.87 3.12
C GLU A 55 -1.98 -3.30 1.98
N SER A 56 -2.87 -4.10 1.39
CA SER A 56 -3.73 -3.64 0.31
C SER A 56 -4.80 -2.64 0.77
N VAL A 57 -5.23 -2.70 2.04
CA VAL A 57 -6.15 -1.70 2.60
C VAL A 57 -5.48 -0.33 2.68
N TRP A 58 -4.17 -0.30 2.96
CA TRP A 58 -3.38 0.93 3.08
C TRP A 58 -2.88 1.46 1.73
N THR A 59 -2.53 0.57 0.81
CA THR A 59 -1.88 0.93 -0.47
C THR A 59 -2.86 1.04 -1.63
N LYS A 60 -3.98 0.30 -1.63
CA LYS A 60 -4.94 0.30 -2.74
C LYS A 60 -6.12 1.22 -2.48
N GLY A 61 -6.59 1.83 -3.57
CA GLY A 61 -7.78 2.70 -3.55
C GLY A 61 -9.10 1.94 -3.39
N GLN A 62 -10.19 2.69 -3.30
CA GLN A 62 -11.54 2.17 -3.09
C GLN A 62 -11.98 1.15 -4.17
N LEU A 63 -11.52 1.34 -5.41
CA LEU A 63 -11.88 0.46 -6.53
C LEU A 63 -11.46 -1.00 -6.28
N ALA A 64 -10.29 -1.24 -5.67
CA ALA A 64 -9.84 -2.58 -5.33
C ALA A 64 -10.76 -3.26 -4.30
N ARG A 65 -11.34 -2.48 -3.40
CA ARG A 65 -12.28 -2.97 -2.37
C ARG A 65 -13.59 -3.40 -3.01
N VAL A 66 -14.12 -2.57 -3.91
CA VAL A 66 -15.34 -2.88 -4.69
C VAL A 66 -15.14 -4.13 -5.53
N TRP A 67 -14.02 -4.24 -6.26
CA TRP A 67 -13.72 -5.43 -7.05
C TRP A 67 -13.59 -6.70 -6.21
N SER A 68 -12.98 -6.61 -5.02
CA SER A 68 -12.84 -7.76 -4.13
C SER A 68 -14.19 -8.27 -3.65
N LEU A 69 -15.09 -7.36 -3.29
CA LEU A 69 -16.46 -7.71 -2.91
C LEU A 69 -17.27 -8.26 -4.09
N LEU A 70 -17.17 -7.62 -5.26
CA LEU A 70 -17.87 -8.06 -6.47
C LEU A 70 -17.45 -9.47 -6.88
N LEU A 71 -16.15 -9.75 -6.96
CA LEU A 71 -15.63 -11.06 -7.31
C LEU A 71 -16.04 -12.15 -6.30
N ARG A 72 -16.13 -11.79 -5.01
CA ARG A 72 -16.61 -12.69 -3.96
C ARG A 72 -18.07 -13.09 -4.18
N GLU A 73 -18.94 -12.15 -4.52
CA GLU A 73 -20.35 -12.43 -4.81
C GLU A 73 -20.54 -13.16 -6.14
N CYS A 74 -19.82 -12.77 -7.20
CA CYS A 74 -19.83 -13.49 -8.49
C CYS A 74 -19.41 -14.95 -8.32
N ARG A 75 -18.40 -15.24 -7.47
CA ARG A 75 -17.99 -16.62 -7.18
C ARG A 75 -19.10 -17.44 -6.52
N LYS A 76 -19.85 -16.87 -5.58
CA LYS A 76 -20.99 -17.57 -4.95
C LYS A 76 -22.08 -17.92 -5.97
N GLN A 77 -22.31 -17.03 -6.93
CA GLN A 77 -23.32 -17.20 -7.98
C GLN A 77 -22.80 -17.94 -9.22
N LYS A 78 -21.53 -18.37 -9.23
CA LYS A 78 -20.85 -18.99 -10.38
C LYS A 78 -20.89 -18.13 -11.66
N ILE A 79 -20.90 -16.82 -11.49
CA ILE A 79 -20.87 -15.86 -12.61
C ILE A 79 -19.41 -15.54 -12.93
N LEU A 80 -19.07 -15.61 -14.21
CA LEU A 80 -17.77 -15.17 -14.70
C LEU A 80 -17.81 -13.68 -15.00
N VAL A 81 -16.87 -12.93 -14.43
CA VAL A 81 -16.67 -11.52 -14.75
C VAL A 81 -15.83 -11.45 -16.03
N ASN A 82 -16.35 -10.76 -17.05
CA ASN A 82 -15.61 -10.56 -18.29
C ASN A 82 -14.45 -9.58 -18.05
N ASP A 83 -13.24 -9.97 -18.42
CA ASP A 83 -12.08 -9.08 -18.37
C ASP A 83 -12.17 -8.12 -19.55
N ARG A 84 -12.70 -6.92 -19.30
CA ARG A 84 -12.55 -5.82 -20.23
C ARG A 84 -11.11 -5.34 -20.11
N SER A 85 -10.20 -5.97 -20.86
CA SER A 85 -8.88 -5.40 -21.08
C SER A 85 -9.10 -3.94 -21.49
N ASN A 86 -8.51 -3.01 -20.77
CA ASN A 86 -8.54 -1.59 -21.11
C ASN A 86 -7.62 -1.38 -22.32
N GLY A 87 -8.00 -2.01 -23.44
CA GLY A 87 -7.33 -1.95 -24.72
C GLY A 87 -7.83 -0.72 -25.43
N GLY A 88 -7.01 0.31 -25.44
CA GLY A 88 -6.99 1.17 -26.62
C GLY A 88 -6.69 0.24 -27.81
N SER A 89 -7.73 -0.02 -28.61
CA SER A 89 -7.63 -0.80 -29.83
C SER A 89 -6.57 -0.20 -30.74
N ASN A 90 -5.35 -0.76 -30.69
CA ASN A 90 -4.47 -0.74 -31.85
C ASN A 90 -4.28 -2.18 -32.29
N SER A 91 -4.71 -2.42 -33.52
CA SER A 91 -4.89 -3.69 -34.20
C SER A 91 -3.83 -4.76 -33.99
N GLY A 92 -4.29 -6.01 -33.91
CA GLY A 92 -3.64 -7.13 -34.58
C GLY A 92 -3.04 -8.21 -33.67
N GLY A 93 -3.56 -9.44 -33.80
CA GLY A 93 -2.82 -10.66 -33.48
C GLY A 93 -3.43 -11.48 -32.35
N GLY A 94 -3.98 -12.64 -32.70
CA GLY A 94 -4.55 -13.61 -31.77
C GLY A 94 -3.54 -14.19 -30.79
N GLY A 95 -4.04 -14.61 -29.64
CA GLY A 95 -3.26 -15.27 -28.59
C GLY A 95 -4.17 -16.08 -27.68
N VAL A 96 -4.01 -17.38 -27.76
CA VAL A 96 -4.78 -18.46 -27.14
C VAL A 96 -4.64 -18.46 -25.61
N GLY A 97 -5.77 -18.69 -24.92
CA GLY A 97 -5.90 -19.58 -23.75
C GLY A 97 -5.03 -19.35 -22.52
N GLY A 98 -5.67 -18.93 -21.42
CA GLY A 98 -5.09 -18.98 -20.08
C GLY A 98 -6.17 -19.11 -19.01
N GLY A 99 -6.78 -20.29 -18.91
CA GLY A 99 -7.73 -20.62 -17.85
C GLY A 99 -7.04 -20.57 -16.48
N ALA A 100 -7.41 -19.59 -15.67
CA ALA A 100 -7.04 -19.56 -14.26
C ALA A 100 -7.79 -20.70 -13.54
N ARG A 101 -7.03 -21.70 -13.10
CA ARG A 101 -7.52 -22.83 -12.31
C ARG A 101 -8.01 -22.37 -10.93
N LEU A 102 -9.05 -23.06 -10.47
CA LEU A 102 -9.71 -22.95 -9.17
C LEU A 102 -8.74 -23.20 -8.00
#